data_AF-A0A8K0DDF8-F1
#
_entry.id   AF-A0A8K0DDF8-F1
#
_cell.length_a   1.000
_cell.length_b   1.000
_cell.length_c   1.000
_cell.angle_alpha   90.00
_cell.angle_beta   90.00
_cell.angle_gamma   90.00
#
_symmetry.space_group_name_H-M   'P 1'
#
loop_
_entity.id
_entity.type
_entity.pdbx_description
1 polymer ?
#
loop_
_entity_poly.entity_id
_entity_poly.type
_entity_poly.pdbx_seq_one_letter_code
_entity_poly.pdbx_strand_id
1 'polypeptide(L)'
;MLAVGLCNIVGCLFSSMPVNASFSRAAVSNASGIRTTIGGIYTGVMVILSLTFLTPYFSYIPKATLASVIICAVLFMVEVSIVKPMWKINKIDWIPLWGTFIACLLLGIEIGILVGVVIDVILLLYYNARPRVTVQKISENGMEYVKITPSSSVLFPSAEYVRELIMKSNIEMGRSSNMVVLDCSKISRADFTSAKVMRRMT
;
A
#
# COMPACT_ATOMS: atom_id res chain seq x y z
N MET A 1 -13.72 -3.84 -13.46
CA MET A 1 -14.92 -3.95 -12.59
C MET A 1 -16.17 -4.30 -13.37
N LEU A 2 -16.49 -3.62 -14.48
CA LEU A 2 -17.67 -3.92 -15.31
C LEU A 2 -17.77 -5.39 -15.74
N ALA A 3 -16.67 -6.00 -16.21
CA ALA A 3 -16.67 -7.41 -16.63
C ALA A 3 -17.04 -8.38 -15.50
N VAL A 4 -16.42 -8.25 -14.32
CA VAL A 4 -16.72 -9.10 -13.15
C VAL A 4 -18.15 -8.88 -12.66
N GLY A 5 -18.63 -7.62 -12.68
CA GLY A 5 -20.02 -7.30 -12.34
C GLY A 5 -21.01 -7.98 -13.29
N LEU A 6 -20.77 -7.89 -14.61
CA LEU A 6 -21.59 -8.55 -15.61
C LEU A 6 -21.54 -10.09 -15.46
N CYS A 7 -20.36 -10.67 -15.21
CA CYS A 7 -20.22 -12.10 -14.95
C CYS A 7 -21.05 -12.55 -13.74
N ASN A 8 -21.05 -11.78 -12.65
CA ASN A 8 -21.83 -12.12 -11.46
C ASN A 8 -23.34 -11.95 -11.69
N ILE A 9 -23.77 -10.90 -12.41
CA ILE A 9 -25.19 -10.71 -12.78
C ILE A 9 -25.69 -11.89 -13.60
N VAL A 10 -24.93 -12.29 -14.63
CA VAL A 10 -25.27 -13.46 -15.45
C VAL A 10 -25.21 -14.74 -14.61
N GLY A 11 -24.20 -14.89 -13.75
CA GLY A 11 -24.03 -16.06 -12.88
C GLY A 11 -25.16 -16.27 -11.87
N CYS A 12 -25.75 -15.20 -11.35
CA CYS A 12 -26.88 -15.28 -10.43
C CYS A 12 -28.12 -15.95 -11.06
N LEU A 13 -28.31 -15.82 -12.38
CA LEU A 13 -29.40 -16.49 -13.10
C LEU A 13 -29.27 -18.02 -13.10
N PHE A 14 -28.06 -18.53 -12.87
CA PHE A 14 -27.74 -19.96 -12.82
C PHE A 14 -27.41 -20.45 -11.40
N SER A 15 -27.81 -19.70 -10.36
CA SER A 15 -27.50 -20.00 -8.96
C SER A 15 -26.00 -20.15 -8.66
N SER A 16 -25.14 -19.42 -9.39
CA SER A 16 -23.70 -19.42 -9.16
C SER A 16 -23.32 -18.64 -7.89
N MET A 17 -22.27 -19.11 -7.21
CA MET A 17 -21.58 -18.32 -6.20
C MET A 17 -20.87 -17.12 -6.84
N PRO A 18 -20.65 -16.02 -6.09
CA PRO A 18 -19.93 -14.85 -6.59
C PRO A 18 -18.52 -15.23 -7.04
N VAL A 19 -18.19 -14.86 -8.28
CA VAL A 19 -16.91 -15.19 -8.89
C VAL A 19 -15.91 -14.06 -8.63
N ASN A 20 -14.70 -14.45 -8.25
CA ASN A 20 -13.55 -13.57 -8.12
C ASN A 20 -12.38 -14.05 -8.99
N ALA A 21 -11.36 -13.20 -9.13
CA ALA A 21 -10.11 -13.60 -9.74
C ALA A 21 -9.36 -14.56 -8.81
N SER A 22 -8.95 -15.71 -9.33
CA SER A 22 -8.19 -16.71 -8.57
C SER A 22 -6.71 -16.59 -8.88
N PHE A 23 -5.91 -16.18 -7.88
CA PHE A 23 -4.46 -16.05 -8.01
C PHE A 23 -3.78 -17.37 -8.38
N SER A 24 -4.19 -18.47 -7.73
CA SER A 24 -3.63 -19.80 -8.02
C SER A 24 -3.87 -20.24 -9.47
N ARG A 25 -5.11 -20.10 -9.99
CA ARG A 25 -5.41 -20.44 -11.39
C ARG A 25 -4.69 -19.53 -12.39
N ALA A 26 -4.57 -18.24 -12.08
CA ALA A 26 -3.87 -17.29 -12.94
C ALA A 26 -2.36 -17.59 -13.03
N ALA A 27 -1.74 -17.95 -11.90
CA ALA A 27 -0.32 -18.32 -11.86
C ALA A 27 -0.03 -19.55 -12.74
N VAL A 28 -0.85 -20.60 -12.62
CA VAL A 28 -0.71 -21.82 -13.45
C VAL A 28 -1.00 -21.54 -14.93
N SER A 29 -2.02 -20.74 -15.22
CA SER A 29 -2.35 -20.33 -16.60
C SER A 29 -1.22 -19.55 -17.25
N ASN A 30 -0.59 -18.65 -16.50
CA ASN A 30 0.56 -17.88 -16.97
C ASN A 30 1.80 -18.77 -17.17
N ALA A 31 2.08 -19.68 -16.24
CA ALA A 31 3.17 -20.66 -16.37
C ALA A 31 2.96 -21.61 -17.57
N SER A 32 1.71 -21.91 -17.92
CA SER A 32 1.34 -22.72 -19.08
C SER A 32 1.42 -21.96 -20.42
N GLY A 33 1.77 -20.68 -20.40
CA GLY A 33 1.93 -19.87 -21.62
C GLY A 33 0.61 -19.44 -22.28
N ILE A 34 -0.51 -19.45 -21.55
CA ILE A 34 -1.81 -18.98 -22.07
C ILE A 34 -1.76 -17.46 -22.23
N ARG A 35 -1.85 -16.98 -23.48
CA ARG A 35 -1.80 -15.54 -23.82
C ARG A 35 -3.15 -14.96 -24.26
N THR A 36 -4.16 -15.81 -24.46
CA THR A 36 -5.47 -15.42 -24.99
C THR A 36 -6.58 -15.77 -24.00
N THR A 37 -7.69 -15.02 -24.05
CA THR A 37 -8.89 -15.26 -23.23
C THR A 37 -9.59 -16.58 -23.56
N ILE A 38 -9.27 -17.20 -24.70
CA ILE A 38 -9.79 -18.50 -25.16
C ILE A 38 -9.45 -19.60 -24.14
N GLY A 39 -8.34 -19.49 -23.41
CA GLY A 39 -8.02 -20.44 -22.32
C GLY A 39 -9.11 -20.53 -21.25
N GLY A 40 -9.83 -19.43 -20.99
CA GLY A 40 -10.97 -19.42 -20.08
C GLY A 40 -12.17 -20.20 -20.61
N ILE A 41 -12.43 -20.12 -21.91
CA ILE A 41 -13.52 -20.87 -22.57
C ILE A 41 -13.19 -22.36 -22.57
N TYR A 42 -11.96 -22.74 -22.93
CA TYR A 42 -11.53 -24.12 -22.93
C TYR A 42 -11.61 -24.77 -21.54
N THR A 43 -11.16 -24.07 -20.51
CA THR A 43 -11.28 -24.54 -19.12
C THR A 43 -12.75 -24.66 -18.70
N GLY A 44 -13.62 -23.73 -19.08
CA GLY A 44 -15.06 -23.82 -18.84
C GLY A 44 -15.72 -25.05 -19.49
N VAL A 45 -15.44 -25.30 -20.76
CA VAL A 45 -15.95 -26.47 -21.50
C VAL A 45 -15.45 -27.77 -20.85
N MET A 46 -14.17 -27.84 -20.48
CA MET A 46 -13.61 -28.99 -19.80
C MET A 46 -14.27 -29.25 -18.44
N VAL A 47 -14.60 -28.22 -17.68
CA VAL A 47 -15.32 -28.36 -16.41
C VAL A 47 -16.74 -28.91 -16.63
N ILE A 48 -17.48 -28.40 -17.63
CA ILE A 48 -18.82 -28.91 -17.96
C ILE A 48 -18.75 -30.39 -18.37
N LEU A 49 -17.81 -30.74 -19.25
CA LEU A 49 -17.62 -32.12 -19.69
C LEU A 49 -17.24 -33.06 -18.54
N SER A 50 -16.34 -32.60 -17.67
CA SER A 50 -15.93 -33.33 -16.47
C SER A 50 -17.10 -33.56 -15.51
N LEU A 51 -17.95 -32.56 -15.30
CA LEU A 51 -19.14 -32.73 -14.47
C LEU A 51 -20.17 -33.68 -15.11
N THR A 52 -20.32 -33.73 -16.43
CA THR A 52 -21.27 -34.67 -17.05
C THR A 52 -20.77 -36.11 -17.04
N PHE A 53 -19.49 -36.35 -17.29
CA PHE A 53 -18.94 -37.71 -17.45
C PHE A 53 -18.25 -38.26 -16.20
N LEU A 54 -17.56 -37.41 -15.42
CA LEU A 54 -16.71 -37.82 -14.28
C LEU A 54 -17.36 -37.66 -12.90
N THR A 55 -18.57 -37.09 -12.81
CA THR A 55 -19.31 -36.98 -11.53
C THR A 55 -19.37 -38.27 -10.70
N PRO A 56 -19.66 -39.48 -11.25
CA PRO A 56 -19.68 -40.69 -10.42
C PRO A 56 -18.31 -41.04 -9.82
N TYR A 57 -17.21 -40.65 -10.48
CA TYR A 57 -15.86 -40.91 -9.99
C TYR A 57 -15.42 -39.91 -8.91
N PHE A 58 -15.92 -38.67 -8.94
CA PHE A 58 -15.61 -37.67 -7.92
C PHE A 58 -16.12 -38.02 -6.52
N SER A 59 -17.17 -38.84 -6.43
CA SER A 59 -17.68 -39.36 -5.15
C SER A 59 -16.66 -40.22 -4.37
N TYR A 60 -15.67 -40.80 -5.06
CA TYR A 60 -14.62 -41.60 -4.42
C TYR A 60 -13.45 -40.78 -3.90
N ILE A 61 -13.41 -39.46 -4.15
CA ILE A 61 -12.29 -38.62 -3.76
C ILE A 61 -12.37 -38.34 -2.25
N PRO A 62 -11.37 -38.77 -1.45
CA PRO A 62 -11.37 -38.47 -0.03
C PRO A 62 -11.12 -36.98 0.21
N LYS A 63 -11.83 -36.43 1.21
CA LYS A 63 -11.70 -35.02 1.62
C LYS A 63 -10.26 -34.64 1.99
N ALA A 64 -9.46 -35.59 2.47
CA ALA A 64 -8.05 -35.39 2.81
C ALA A 64 -7.21 -34.96 1.60
N THR A 65 -7.45 -35.53 0.41
CA THR A 65 -6.72 -35.15 -0.81
C THR A 65 -7.07 -33.73 -1.24
N LEU A 66 -8.35 -33.35 -1.15
CA LEU A 66 -8.79 -31.96 -1.43
C LEU A 66 -8.14 -30.96 -0.47
N ALA A 67 -8.07 -31.28 0.83
CA ALA A 67 -7.40 -30.44 1.81
C ALA A 67 -5.89 -30.30 1.52
N SER A 68 -5.21 -31.40 1.15
CA SER A 68 -3.79 -31.37 0.78
C SER A 68 -3.51 -30.44 -0.41
N VAL A 69 -4.34 -30.51 -1.46
CA VAL A 69 -4.21 -29.62 -2.63
C VAL A 69 -4.36 -28.14 -2.24
N ILE A 70 -5.31 -27.81 -1.36
CA ILE A 70 -5.51 -26.44 -0.87
C ILE A 70 -4.28 -25.98 -0.07
N ILE A 71 -3.77 -26.79 0.85
CA ILE A 71 -2.57 -26.45 1.65
C ILE A 71 -1.37 -26.21 0.75
N CYS A 72 -1.11 -27.10 -0.22
CA CYS A 72 -0.05 -26.90 -1.20
C CYS A 72 -0.22 -25.60 -1.99
N ALA A 73 -1.43 -25.28 -2.45
CA ALA A 73 -1.70 -24.04 -3.18
C ALA A 73 -1.44 -22.78 -2.33
N VAL A 74 -1.80 -22.80 -1.05
CA VAL A 74 -1.56 -21.67 -0.13
C VAL A 74 -0.08 -21.51 0.17
N LEU A 75 0.67 -22.60 0.36
CA LEU A 75 2.11 -22.53 0.62
C LEU A 75 2.88 -21.85 -0.51
N PHE A 76 2.49 -22.08 -1.77
CA PHE A 76 3.08 -21.39 -2.93
C PHE A 76 2.70 -19.91 -3.02
N MET A 77 1.60 -19.49 -2.39
CA MET A 77 1.13 -18.11 -2.41
C MET A 77 1.79 -17.25 -1.31
N VAL A 78 2.32 -17.86 -0.25
CA VAL A 78 2.96 -17.13 0.86
C VAL A 78 4.39 -16.72 0.49
N GLU A 79 4.59 -15.43 0.23
CA GLU A 79 5.90 -14.86 -0.12
C GLU A 79 6.63 -14.28 1.09
N VAL A 80 7.32 -15.14 1.86
CA VAL A 80 8.06 -14.75 3.09
C VAL A 80 9.34 -13.95 2.78
N SER A 81 9.80 -13.98 1.52
CA SER A 81 11.01 -13.28 1.07
C SER A 81 10.91 -11.76 1.28
N ILE A 82 9.71 -11.18 1.24
CA ILE A 82 9.46 -9.73 1.37
C ILE A 82 9.67 -9.24 2.80
N VAL A 83 9.48 -10.08 3.81
CA VAL A 83 9.53 -9.67 5.23
C VAL A 83 10.95 -9.25 5.65
N LYS A 84 11.98 -9.93 5.13
CA LYS A 84 13.39 -9.67 5.46
C LYS A 84 13.89 -8.27 5.03
N PRO A 85 13.74 -7.85 3.75
CA PRO A 85 14.14 -6.50 3.34
C PRO A 85 13.31 -5.43 4.03
N MET A 86 12.02 -5.67 4.30
CA MET A 86 11.16 -4.72 5.00
C MET A 86 11.70 -4.39 6.40
N TRP A 87 12.18 -5.40 7.16
CA TRP A 87 12.86 -5.16 8.45
C TRP A 87 14.10 -4.27 8.32
N LYS A 88 14.90 -4.46 7.27
CA LYS A 88 16.16 -3.72 7.10
C LYS A 88 15.95 -2.27 6.71
N ILE A 89 14.86 -1.95 5.99
CA ILE A 89 14.63 -0.60 5.45
C ILE A 89 13.97 0.30 6.50
N ASN A 90 12.78 -0.06 6.99
CA ASN A 90 12.02 0.77 7.93
C ASN A 90 11.24 -0.10 8.93
N LYS A 91 11.50 0.11 10.23
CA LYS A 91 10.76 -0.59 11.31
C LYS A 91 9.30 -0.16 11.43
N ILE A 92 8.93 0.98 10.87
CA ILE A 92 7.56 1.52 10.94
C ILE A 92 6.61 0.70 10.06
N ASP A 93 7.10 0.16 8.94
CA ASP A 93 6.30 -0.64 8.00
C ASP A 93 5.89 -2.00 8.59
N TRP A 94 6.45 -2.40 9.73
CA TRP A 94 6.05 -3.60 10.47
C TRP A 94 4.68 -3.49 11.12
N ILE A 95 4.27 -2.27 11.47
CA ILE A 95 2.99 -2.01 12.16
C ILE A 95 1.81 -2.41 11.27
N PRO A 96 1.68 -1.93 10.02
CA PRO A 96 0.59 -2.36 9.14
C PRO A 96 0.67 -3.84 8.80
N LEU A 97 1.87 -4.42 8.63
CA LEU A 97 2.04 -5.85 8.30
C LEU A 97 1.51 -6.76 9.40
N TRP A 98 1.98 -6.60 10.65
CA TRP A 98 1.51 -7.42 11.76
C TRP A 98 0.10 -7.05 12.19
N GLY A 99 -0.25 -5.76 12.15
CA GLY A 99 -1.59 -5.29 12.47
C GLY A 99 -2.65 -5.91 11.57
N THR A 100 -2.43 -5.91 10.26
CA THR A 100 -3.34 -6.58 9.30
C THR A 100 -3.36 -8.08 9.46
N PHE A 101 -2.20 -8.72 9.60
CA PHE A 101 -2.11 -10.17 9.74
C PHE A 101 -2.88 -10.67 10.96
N ILE A 102 -2.65 -10.04 12.12
CA ILE A 102 -3.32 -10.40 13.37
C ILE A 102 -4.81 -10.06 13.30
N ALA A 103 -5.18 -8.90 12.74
CA ALA A 103 -6.57 -8.52 12.58
C ALA A 103 -7.35 -9.49 11.69
N CYS A 104 -6.79 -9.90 10.54
CA CYS A 104 -7.38 -10.91 9.67
C CYS A 104 -7.55 -12.27 10.36
N LEU A 105 -6.58 -12.67 11.18
CA LEU A 105 -6.60 -13.96 11.89
C LEU A 105 -7.67 -14.00 13.00
N LEU A 106 -7.85 -12.90 13.74
CA LEU A 106 -8.74 -12.84 14.91
C LEU A 106 -10.17 -12.38 14.57
N LEU A 107 -10.32 -11.40 13.67
CA LEU A 107 -11.59 -10.72 13.38
C LEU A 107 -12.20 -11.18 12.05
N GLY A 108 -11.51 -12.03 11.30
CA GLY A 108 -11.88 -12.43 9.95
C GLY A 108 -11.38 -11.48 8.88
N ILE A 109 -11.45 -11.92 7.62
CA ILE A 109 -10.80 -11.24 6.50
C ILE A 109 -11.44 -9.89 6.16
N GLU A 110 -12.76 -9.77 6.31
CA GLU A 110 -13.51 -8.56 5.98
C GLU A 110 -13.12 -7.39 6.89
N ILE A 111 -13.15 -7.62 8.21
CA ILE A 111 -12.78 -6.61 9.21
C ILE A 111 -11.27 -6.39 9.21
N GLY A 112 -10.47 -7.45 9.02
CA GLY A 112 -9.01 -7.36 8.96
C GLY A 112 -8.51 -6.44 7.84
N ILE A 113 -9.13 -6.51 6.65
CA ILE A 113 -8.81 -5.60 5.54
C ILE A 113 -9.15 -4.16 5.91
N LEU A 114 -10.31 -3.91 6.52
CA LEU A 114 -10.71 -2.56 6.93
C LEU A 114 -9.74 -1.96 7.94
N VAL A 115 -9.37 -2.73 8.98
CA VAL A 115 -8.36 -2.33 9.97
C VAL A 115 -7.02 -2.01 9.28
N GLY A 116 -6.62 -2.81 8.30
CA GLY A 116 -5.43 -2.56 7.50
C GLY A 116 -5.42 -1.23 6.80
N VAL A 117 -6.49 -0.93 6.08
CA VAL A 117 -6.65 0.35 5.38
C VAL A 117 -6.58 1.51 6.37
N VAL A 118 -7.21 1.39 7.53
CA VAL A 118 -7.17 2.44 8.55
C VAL A 118 -5.75 2.66 9.07
N ILE A 119 -5.01 1.59 9.38
CA ILE A 119 -3.62 1.69 9.84
C ILE A 119 -2.74 2.33 8.76
N ASP A 120 -2.89 1.92 7.50
CA ASP A 120 -2.12 2.47 6.38
C ASP A 120 -2.40 3.95 6.15
N VAL A 121 -3.67 4.37 6.20
CA VAL A 121 -4.06 5.79 6.11
C VAL A 121 -3.45 6.62 7.24
N ILE A 122 -3.48 6.11 8.48
CA ILE A 122 -2.86 6.80 9.62
C ILE A 122 -1.35 6.93 9.42
N LEU A 123 -0.68 5.87 8.95
CA LEU A 123 0.76 5.85 8.72
C LEU A 123 1.17 6.82 7.61
N LEU A 124 0.41 6.83 6.51
CA LEU A 124 0.61 7.75 5.40
C LEU A 124 0.44 9.20 5.86
N LEU A 125 -0.56 9.47 6.69
CA LEU A 125 -0.79 10.80 7.25
C LEU A 125 0.34 11.21 8.19
N TYR A 126 0.84 10.29 9.02
CA TYR A 126 2.01 10.54 9.88
C TYR A 126 3.27 10.88 9.06
N TYR A 127 3.53 10.13 7.99
CA TYR A 127 4.67 10.38 7.11
C TYR A 127 4.56 11.72 6.38
N ASN A 128 3.35 12.07 5.91
CA ASN A 128 3.09 13.37 5.30
C ASN A 128 3.17 14.54 6.31
N ALA A 129 2.82 14.32 7.57
CA ALA A 129 2.90 15.35 8.61
C ALA A 129 4.33 15.70 9.03
N ARG A 130 5.29 14.77 8.87
CA ARG A 130 6.70 14.97 9.25
C ARG A 130 7.65 14.79 8.06
N PRO A 131 7.61 15.70 7.07
CA PRO A 131 8.54 15.65 5.95
C PRO A 131 9.97 15.86 6.45
N ARG A 132 10.94 15.22 5.80
CA ARG A 132 12.36 15.47 6.10
C ARG A 132 12.71 16.89 5.66
N VAL A 133 13.33 17.65 6.55
CA VAL A 133 13.82 18.99 6.27
C VAL A 133 15.33 18.97 6.41
N THR A 134 16.03 19.48 5.39
CA THR A 134 17.49 19.61 5.44
C THR A 134 17.83 21.05 5.77
N VAL A 135 18.56 21.26 6.87
CA VAL A 135 19.06 22.56 7.30
C VAL A 135 20.55 22.62 6.98
N GLN A 136 20.96 23.58 6.16
CA GLN A 136 22.37 23.81 5.81
C GLN A 136 22.76 25.24 6.20
N LYS A 137 23.88 25.38 6.89
CA LYS A 137 24.54 26.68 7.12
C LYS A 137 25.44 26.96 5.92
N ILE A 138 25.17 28.04 5.21
CA ILE A 138 26.00 28.47 4.08
C ILE A 138 26.59 29.82 4.47
N SER A 139 27.91 29.92 4.36
CA SER A 139 28.64 31.19 4.45
C SER A 139 29.24 31.44 3.07
N GLU A 140 28.55 32.26 2.27
CA GLU A 140 29.02 32.72 0.96
C GLU A 140 29.08 34.25 0.99
N ASN A 141 30.15 34.83 0.44
CA ASN A 141 30.37 36.28 0.36
C ASN A 141 30.28 37.05 1.70
N GLY A 142 30.77 36.47 2.80
CA GLY A 142 30.80 37.16 4.11
C GLY A 142 29.43 37.32 4.77
N MET A 143 28.38 36.70 4.21
CA MET A 143 27.03 36.67 4.75
C MET A 143 26.72 35.26 5.25
N GLU A 144 26.51 35.11 6.56
CA GLU A 144 26.07 33.85 7.15
C GLU A 144 24.53 33.76 7.11
N TYR A 145 24.01 32.86 6.27
CA TYR A 145 22.57 32.58 6.21
C TYR A 145 22.27 31.09 6.35
N VAL A 146 21.11 30.81 6.94
CA VAL A 146 20.63 29.44 7.13
C VAL A 146 19.70 29.09 5.97
N LYS A 147 20.11 28.12 5.15
CA LYS A 147 19.32 27.59 4.05
C LYS A 147 18.49 26.39 4.53
N ILE A 148 17.18 26.55 4.56
CA ILE A 148 16.24 25.48 4.95
C ILE A 148 15.59 24.98 3.67
N THR A 149 15.81 23.71 3.34
CA THR A 149 15.25 23.09 2.13
C THR A 149 14.31 21.96 2.55
N PRO A 150 12.97 22.18 2.55
CA PRO A 150 12.03 21.09 2.71
C PRO A 150 12.13 20.13 1.51
N SER A 151 12.13 18.82 1.79
CA SER A 151 12.28 17.80 0.74
C SER A 151 10.97 17.43 0.03
N SER A 152 9.82 17.86 0.55
CA SER A 152 8.49 17.47 0.04
C SER A 152 7.51 18.65 0.07
N SER A 153 6.32 18.43 -0.51
CA SER A 153 5.19 19.38 -0.47
C SER A 153 4.81 19.77 0.95
N VAL A 154 4.59 21.06 1.19
CA VAL A 154 4.19 21.59 2.49
C VAL A 154 2.68 21.73 2.50
N LEU A 155 2.01 20.72 3.04
CA LEU A 155 0.55 20.64 3.18
C LEU A 155 0.15 20.88 4.64
N PHE A 156 -1.14 21.11 4.88
CA PHE A 156 -1.77 21.29 6.21
C PHE A 156 -1.11 20.48 7.35
N PRO A 157 -0.97 19.13 7.25
CA PRO A 157 -0.43 18.35 8.36
C PRO A 157 1.06 18.62 8.65
N SER A 158 1.80 19.16 7.69
CA SER A 158 3.24 19.44 7.80
C SER A 158 3.57 20.90 8.08
N ALA A 159 2.64 21.83 7.85
CA ALA A 159 2.88 23.27 7.91
C ALA A 159 3.41 23.73 9.27
N GLU A 160 2.76 23.29 10.35
CA GLU A 160 3.16 23.66 11.71
C GLU A 160 4.47 22.99 12.12
N TYR A 161 4.70 21.75 11.68
CA TYR A 161 5.96 21.04 11.94
C TYR A 161 7.16 21.74 11.28
N VAL A 162 7.02 22.12 10.01
CA VAL A 162 8.06 22.88 9.28
C VAL A 162 8.32 24.21 9.98
N ARG A 163 7.26 24.89 10.43
CA ARG A 163 7.38 26.14 11.18
C ARG A 163 8.16 25.99 12.48
N GLU A 164 7.79 25.01 13.29
CA GLU A 164 8.43 24.75 14.56
C GLU A 164 9.92 24.42 14.36
N LEU A 165 10.24 23.66 13.31
CA LEU A 165 11.63 23.34 12.97
C LEU A 165 12.45 24.56 12.54
N ILE A 166 11.87 25.46 11.74
CA ILE A 166 12.49 26.72 11.33
C ILE A 166 12.76 27.58 12.57
N MET A 167 11.77 27.73 13.45
CA MET A 167 11.90 28.50 14.69
C MET A 167 12.96 27.93 15.63
N LYS A 168 12.95 26.61 15.85
CA LYS A 168 13.90 25.93 16.72
C LYS A 168 15.33 26.06 16.19
N SER A 169 15.52 25.90 14.89
CA SER A 169 16.82 26.05 14.23
C SER A 169 17.38 27.47 14.35
N ASN A 170 16.51 28.48 14.34
CA ASN A 170 16.88 29.88 14.54
C ASN A 170 17.32 30.16 15.99
N ILE A 171 16.67 29.54 16.98
CA ILE A 171 17.00 29.70 18.40
C ILE A 171 18.30 28.98 18.77
N GLU A 172 18.50 27.74 18.29
CA GLU A 172 19.67 26.92 18.61
C GLU A 172 20.98 27.46 18.01
N MET A 173 20.92 28.21 16.91
CA MET A 173 22.11 28.71 16.22
C MET A 173 22.59 30.08 16.72
N GLY A 174 21.97 30.61 17.78
CA GLY A 174 22.25 31.94 18.32
C GLY A 174 21.73 33.04 17.38
N ARG A 175 21.34 34.18 17.94
CA ARG A 175 20.83 35.38 17.23
C ARG A 175 21.77 36.01 16.18
N SER A 176 22.80 35.30 15.69
CA SER A 176 23.84 35.85 14.82
C SER A 176 23.45 35.99 13.35
N SER A 177 22.45 35.26 12.86
CA SER A 177 22.03 35.35 11.46
C SER A 177 20.61 35.87 11.36
N ASN A 178 20.45 37.18 11.13
CA ASN A 178 19.16 37.82 10.82
C ASN A 178 18.55 37.35 9.48
N MET A 179 19.23 36.47 8.72
CA MET A 179 18.81 36.05 7.38
C MET A 179 18.62 34.53 7.29
N VAL A 180 17.36 34.10 7.21
CA VAL A 180 16.95 32.73 6.94
C VAL A 180 16.43 32.65 5.50
N VAL A 181 17.02 31.77 4.69
CA VAL A 181 16.62 31.56 3.29
C VAL A 181 15.87 30.23 3.20
N LEU A 182 14.58 30.29 2.88
CA LEU A 182 13.78 29.11 2.61
C LEU A 182 13.88 28.74 1.12
N ASP A 183 14.51 27.61 0.81
CA ASP A 183 14.61 27.12 -0.55
C ASP A 183 13.36 26.31 -0.91
N CYS A 184 12.46 26.96 -1.65
CA CYS A 184 11.20 26.38 -2.10
C CYS A 184 11.32 25.58 -3.42
N SER A 185 12.53 25.38 -3.96
CA SER A 185 12.71 24.77 -5.29
C SER A 185 12.17 23.33 -5.40
N LYS A 186 12.05 22.63 -4.27
CA LYS A 186 11.54 21.25 -4.20
C LYS A 186 10.08 21.14 -3.76
N ILE A 187 9.41 22.27 -3.51
CA ILE A 187 7.99 22.27 -3.09
C ILE A 187 7.11 22.09 -4.33
N SER A 188 6.49 20.92 -4.46
CA SER A 188 5.59 20.63 -5.59
C SER A 188 4.18 21.18 -5.40
N ARG A 189 3.69 21.22 -4.15
CA ARG A 189 2.33 21.66 -3.78
C ARG A 189 2.32 22.32 -2.42
N ALA A 190 1.46 23.34 -2.27
CA ALA A 190 1.15 24.02 -1.02
C ALA A 190 -0.35 24.32 -0.97
N ASP A 191 -0.93 24.31 0.23
CA ASP A 191 -2.33 24.65 0.45
C ASP A 191 -2.50 26.00 1.18
N PHE A 192 -3.74 26.44 1.31
CA PHE A 192 -4.07 27.72 1.95
C PHE A 192 -3.61 27.78 3.41
N THR A 193 -3.70 26.66 4.14
CA THR A 193 -3.30 26.63 5.55
C THR A 193 -1.79 26.76 5.70
N SER A 194 -1.01 26.05 4.88
CA SER A 194 0.44 26.22 4.80
C SER A 194 0.83 27.67 4.49
N ALA A 195 0.15 28.31 3.53
CA ALA A 195 0.40 29.71 3.19
C ALA A 195 0.08 30.64 4.37
N LYS A 196 -1.02 30.39 5.10
CA LYS A 196 -1.40 31.18 6.29
C LYS A 196 -0.40 31.02 7.44
N VAL A 197 0.12 29.81 7.64
CA VAL A 197 1.16 29.53 8.65
C VAL A 197 2.46 30.23 8.29
N MET A 198 2.87 30.19 7.02
CA MET A 198 4.09 30.86 6.56
C MET A 198 3.98 32.39 6.68
N ARG A 199 2.81 32.95 6.36
CA ARG A 199 2.54 34.40 6.52
C ARG A 199 2.65 34.87 7.97
N ARG A 200 2.39 34.01 8.96
CA ARG A 200 2.55 34.35 10.39
C ARG A 200 4.00 34.37 10.85
N MET A 201 4.96 33.90 10.04
CA MET A 201 6.38 33.95 10.36
C MET A 201 7.05 35.26 9.98
N THR A 202 6.49 35.98 9.00
CA THR A 202 6.95 37.31 8.56
C THR A 202 6.42 38.38 9.49
#